data_AF-A0A7J6EJY9-F1
#
_entry.id   AF-A0A7J6EJY9-F1
#
_cell.length_a   1.000
_cell.length_b   1.000
_cell.length_c   1.000
_cell.angle_alpha   90.00
_cell.angle_beta   90.00
_cell.angle_gamma   90.00
#
_symmetry.space_group_name_H-M   'P 1'
#
loop_
_entity.id
_entity.type
_entity.pdbx_description
1 polymer ?
#
loop_
_entity_poly.entity_id
_entity_poly.type
_entity_poly.pdbx_seq_one_letter_code
_entity_poly.pdbx_strand_id
1 'polypeptide(L)'
;MYKNRTDAAIQPSLVIVYFGGNDSLRPHPSGLGPHVPLHEYVQNMRKIATHLKDLSEKTHIIFLTAPPVNEEQIHEFYSENGDMGRTNEQCREYSDACLELCKEMNIKVVDMWTSIQKNKNWKTTCFLDGIHFTPKASKIILKEILKVIKEADWEPSLHFSLLPTEFGEDSPYDNVMPDGKTTLNVCERSDKIIEWLKLYDDDDEN
;
A
#
# COMPACT_ATOMS: atom_id res chain seq x y z
N MET A 1 21.63 1.64 26.45
CA MET A 1 22.42 1.58 25.20
C MET A 1 21.69 0.65 24.25
N TYR A 2 21.00 1.20 23.24
CA TYR A 2 20.41 0.37 22.19
C TYR A 2 21.53 -0.09 21.25
N LYS A 3 21.61 -1.41 21.02
CA LYS A 3 22.49 -2.01 20.00
C LYS A 3 22.28 -1.32 18.66
N ASN A 4 23.34 -1.21 17.86
CA ASN A 4 23.30 -0.63 16.52
C ASN A 4 22.12 -1.18 15.74
N ARG A 5 21.21 -0.30 15.31
CA ARG A 5 19.90 -0.65 14.74
C ARG A 5 19.97 -1.19 13.30
N THR A 6 21.17 -1.60 12.86
CA THR A 6 21.56 -1.97 11.50
C THR A 6 22.16 -3.38 11.46
N ASP A 7 21.75 -4.28 12.36
CA ASP A 7 22.35 -5.62 12.51
C ASP A 7 22.08 -6.55 11.30
N ALA A 8 21.11 -6.22 10.44
CA ALA A 8 20.88 -6.94 9.19
C ALA A 8 21.84 -6.47 8.09
N ALA A 9 22.49 -7.42 7.42
CA ALA A 9 23.42 -7.16 6.33
C ALA A 9 22.78 -6.40 5.14
N ILE A 10 21.46 -6.49 4.99
CA ILE A 10 20.68 -5.81 3.96
C ILE A 10 19.44 -5.21 4.61
N GLN A 11 19.21 -3.93 4.38
CA GLN A 11 18.02 -3.20 4.82
C GLN A 11 16.99 -3.14 3.68
N PRO A 12 15.67 -3.08 3.97
CA PRO A 12 14.65 -3.02 2.94
C PRO A 12 14.74 -1.70 2.15
N SER A 13 14.60 -1.77 0.82
CA SER A 13 14.56 -0.56 -0.03
C SER A 13 13.23 0.19 0.07
N LEU A 14 12.13 -0.51 0.30
CA LEU A 14 10.79 0.08 0.47
C LEU A 14 10.05 -0.63 1.60
N VAL A 15 9.43 0.15 2.47
CA VAL A 15 8.48 -0.34 3.49
C VAL A 15 7.15 0.37 3.29
N ILE A 16 6.08 -0.42 3.14
CA ILE A 16 4.71 0.10 3.09
C ILE A 16 4.04 -0.18 4.43
N VAL A 17 3.61 0.86 5.13
CA VAL A 17 2.98 0.76 6.45
C VAL A 17 1.48 0.95 6.31
N TYR A 18 0.70 0.01 6.82
CA TYR A 18 -0.75 0.02 6.70
C TYR A 18 -1.43 -0.33 8.04
N PHE A 19 -1.74 0.70 8.83
CA PHE A 19 -2.48 0.63 10.09
C PHE A 19 -3.51 1.76 10.15
N GLY A 20 -4.50 1.64 11.05
CA GLY A 20 -5.57 2.64 11.22
C GLY A 20 -6.96 2.04 11.09
N GLY A 21 -7.14 1.01 10.25
CA GLY A 21 -8.47 0.41 10.06
C GLY A 21 -9.05 -0.23 11.32
N ASN A 22 -8.23 -0.85 12.17
CA ASN A 22 -8.67 -1.43 13.44
C ASN A 22 -8.63 -0.39 14.58
N ASP A 23 -7.61 0.46 14.57
CA ASP A 23 -7.40 1.54 15.53
C ASP A 23 -8.60 2.50 15.57
N SER A 24 -9.22 2.74 14.40
CA SER A 24 -10.38 3.64 14.22
C SER A 24 -11.73 3.01 14.58
N LEU A 25 -11.78 1.90 15.32
CA LEU A 25 -13.05 1.46 15.90
C LEU A 25 -13.51 2.45 16.97
N ARG A 26 -14.81 2.56 17.21
CA ARG A 26 -15.32 3.25 18.39
C ARG A 26 -14.86 2.51 19.66
N PRO A 27 -14.50 3.23 20.73
CA PRO A 27 -14.12 2.60 21.98
C PRO A 27 -15.31 1.84 22.57
N HIS A 28 -15.10 0.56 22.91
CA HIS A 28 -16.11 -0.21 23.62
C HIS A 28 -16.14 0.21 25.11
N PRO A 29 -17.31 0.30 25.76
CA PRO A 29 -17.42 0.75 27.15
C PRO A 29 -16.62 -0.07 28.18
N SER A 30 -16.29 -1.33 27.88
CA SER A 30 -15.44 -2.16 28.75
C SER A 30 -13.96 -1.80 28.70
N GLY A 31 -13.54 -0.93 27.76
CA GLY A 31 -12.13 -0.64 27.49
C GLY A 31 -11.38 -1.76 26.75
N LEU A 32 -12.07 -2.84 26.35
CA LEU A 32 -11.50 -3.92 25.54
C LEU A 32 -11.75 -3.67 24.05
N GLY A 33 -10.88 -4.23 23.21
CA GLY A 33 -11.03 -4.18 21.76
C GLY A 33 -9.81 -3.58 21.06
N PRO A 34 -9.87 -3.43 19.74
CA PRO A 34 -8.72 -2.99 18.94
C PRO A 34 -8.62 -1.47 18.82
N HIS A 35 -9.55 -0.70 19.38
CA HIS A 35 -9.51 0.77 19.35
C HIS A 35 -8.22 1.29 19.96
N VAL A 36 -7.58 2.23 19.27
CA VAL A 36 -6.44 3.00 19.77
C VAL A 36 -6.83 4.47 19.69
N PRO A 37 -6.83 5.25 20.79
CA PRO A 37 -7.19 6.66 20.76
C PRO A 37 -6.39 7.44 19.71
N LEU A 38 -7.02 8.37 18.99
CA LEU A 38 -6.41 9.07 17.84
C LEU A 38 -5.01 9.66 18.14
N HIS A 39 -4.84 10.28 19.31
CA HIS A 39 -3.54 10.84 19.71
C HIS A 39 -2.45 9.76 19.88
N GLU A 40 -2.81 8.60 20.42
CA GLU A 40 -1.91 7.46 20.60
C GLU A 40 -1.61 6.80 19.25
N TYR A 41 -2.60 6.67 18.37
CA TYR A 41 -2.41 6.21 16.99
C TYR A 41 -1.35 7.07 16.28
N VAL A 42 -1.49 8.41 16.29
CA VAL A 42 -0.51 9.33 15.68
C VAL A 42 0.88 9.16 16.30
N GLN A 43 0.97 9.01 17.63
CA GLN A 43 2.25 8.76 18.30
C GLN A 43 2.87 7.43 17.90
N ASN A 44 2.08 6.37 17.75
CA ASN A 44 2.56 5.05 17.36
C ASN A 44 3.01 5.05 15.90
N MET A 45 2.24 5.66 14.99
CA MET A 45 2.63 5.86 13.59
C MET A 45 3.92 6.67 13.47
N ARG A 46 4.10 7.72 14.29
CA ARG A 46 5.35 8.48 14.35
C ARG A 46 6.54 7.63 14.82
N LYS A 47 6.36 6.81 15.87
CA LYS A 47 7.42 5.90 16.34
C LYS A 47 7.83 4.90 15.26
N ILE A 48 6.85 4.33 14.55
CA ILE A 48 7.11 3.43 13.41
C ILE A 48 7.88 4.17 12.31
N ALA A 49 7.40 5.33 11.89
CA ALA A 49 8.06 6.17 10.88
C ALA A 49 9.52 6.49 11.27
N THR A 50 9.76 6.94 12.50
CA THR A 50 11.11 7.24 13.00
C THR A 50 11.98 5.99 12.98
N HIS A 51 11.47 4.85 13.45
CA HIS A 51 12.23 3.61 13.43
C HIS A 51 12.64 3.19 12.02
N LEU A 52 11.71 3.26 11.05
CA LEU A 52 11.96 2.87 9.67
C LEU A 52 12.95 3.82 8.97
N LYS A 53 12.88 5.13 9.25
CA LYS A 53 13.85 6.11 8.74
C LYS A 53 15.26 5.87 9.25
N ASP A 54 15.38 5.36 10.48
CA ASP A 54 16.66 5.04 11.11
C ASP A 54 17.29 3.74 10.58
N LEU A 55 16.58 2.93 9.77
CA LEU A 55 17.12 1.66 9.24
C LEU A 55 18.22 1.91 8.21
N SER A 56 18.01 2.82 7.27
CA SER A 56 18.94 3.17 6.20
C SER A 56 18.47 4.44 5.48
N GLU A 57 19.42 5.26 5.01
CA GLU A 57 19.13 6.41 4.13
C GLU A 57 18.47 5.99 2.80
N LYS A 58 18.62 4.72 2.40
CA LYS A 58 18.03 4.13 1.20
C LYS A 58 16.70 3.43 1.44
N THR A 59 16.21 3.39 2.68
CA THR A 59 14.89 2.82 2.99
C THR A 59 13.82 3.87 2.74
N HIS A 60 13.04 3.67 1.69
CA HIS A 60 11.88 4.50 1.37
C HIS A 60 10.64 3.99 2.10
N ILE A 61 9.72 4.92 2.41
CA ILE A 61 8.54 4.63 3.23
C ILE A 61 7.31 5.19 2.53
N ILE A 62 6.27 4.36 2.42
CA ILE A 62 4.92 4.78 2.03
C ILE A 62 3.96 4.40 3.15
N PHE A 63 3.14 5.34 3.59
CA PHE A 63 2.02 5.02 4.48
C PHE A 63 0.73 4.86 3.67
N LEU A 64 -0.12 3.91 4.07
CA LEU A 64 -1.48 3.79 3.58
C LEU A 64 -2.43 4.20 4.71
N THR A 65 -3.35 5.12 4.43
CA THR A 65 -4.26 5.65 5.46
C THR A 65 -5.36 4.66 5.85
N ALA A 66 -6.13 4.92 6.90
CA ALA A 66 -7.31 4.09 7.20
C ALA A 66 -8.27 4.10 5.98
N PRO A 67 -8.71 2.93 5.49
CA PRO A 67 -9.60 2.84 4.33
C PRO A 67 -11.02 3.26 4.71
N PRO A 68 -11.90 3.57 3.73
CA PRO A 68 -13.31 3.76 4.02
C PRO A 68 -13.96 2.39 4.32
N VAL A 69 -15.14 2.40 4.94
CA VAL A 69 -15.94 1.20 5.19
C VAL A 69 -17.36 1.35 4.67
N ASN A 70 -18.02 0.23 4.36
CA ASN A 70 -19.45 0.19 4.07
C ASN A 70 -20.23 -0.29 5.30
N GLU A 71 -20.73 0.67 6.09
CA GLU A 71 -21.46 0.41 7.34
C GLU A 71 -22.72 -0.45 7.14
N GLU A 72 -23.44 -0.27 6.03
CA GLU A 72 -24.65 -1.03 5.70
C GLU A 72 -24.32 -2.51 5.48
N GLN A 73 -23.30 -2.78 4.66
CA GLN A 73 -22.85 -4.15 4.41
C GLN A 73 -22.22 -4.79 5.66
N ILE A 74 -21.52 -4.02 6.50
CA ILE A 74 -21.03 -4.51 7.79
C ILE A 74 -22.19 -4.97 8.66
N HIS A 75 -23.24 -4.15 8.77
CA HIS A 75 -24.43 -4.49 9.55
C HIS A 75 -25.12 -5.75 9.03
N GLU A 76 -25.23 -5.91 7.71
CA GLU A 76 -25.81 -7.12 7.10
C GLU A 76 -24.94 -8.37 7.34
N PHE A 77 -23.64 -8.27 7.06
CA PHE A 77 -22.71 -9.41 7.10
C PHE A 77 -22.40 -9.89 8.52
N TYR A 78 -22.35 -8.95 9.49
CA TYR A 78 -22.01 -9.22 10.89
C TYR A 78 -23.18 -8.99 11.84
N SER A 79 -24.42 -9.07 11.35
CA SER A 79 -25.63 -8.82 12.15
C SER A 79 -25.68 -9.61 13.46
N GLU A 80 -25.19 -10.86 13.48
CA GLU A 80 -25.13 -11.71 14.66
C GLU A 80 -24.10 -11.25 15.71
N ASN A 81 -23.10 -10.48 15.30
CA ASN A 81 -22.04 -9.95 16.16
C ASN A 81 -22.44 -8.62 16.84
N GLY A 82 -23.59 -8.05 16.47
CA GLY A 82 -24.04 -6.74 16.95
C GLY A 82 -23.22 -5.59 16.36
N ASP A 83 -23.16 -4.48 17.10
CA ASP A 83 -22.44 -3.26 16.67
C ASP A 83 -20.92 -3.49 16.69
N MET A 84 -20.33 -3.64 15.50
CA MET A 84 -18.90 -3.81 15.30
C MET A 84 -18.08 -2.53 15.59
N GLY A 85 -18.74 -1.42 15.93
CA GLY A 85 -18.08 -0.17 16.30
C GLY A 85 -17.38 0.54 15.15
N ARG A 86 -17.62 0.18 13.89
CA ARG A 86 -16.97 0.77 12.72
C ARG A 86 -17.87 1.83 12.08
N THR A 87 -17.32 3.03 11.85
CA THR A 87 -17.97 4.06 11.04
C THR A 87 -16.99 4.62 10.02
N ASN A 88 -17.50 4.98 8.85
CA ASN A 88 -16.71 5.58 7.78
C ASN A 88 -16.17 6.97 8.19
N GLU A 89 -16.91 7.67 9.06
CA GLU A 89 -16.49 8.93 9.67
C GLU A 89 -15.26 8.76 10.56
N GLN A 90 -15.23 7.77 11.46
CA GLN A 90 -14.06 7.55 12.31
C GLN A 90 -12.85 7.10 11.47
N CYS A 91 -13.06 6.25 10.45
CA CYS A 91 -11.99 5.91 9.51
C CYS A 91 -11.42 7.17 8.82
N ARG A 92 -12.26 8.15 8.48
CA ARG A 92 -11.81 9.43 7.90
C ARG A 92 -10.92 10.20 8.87
N GLU A 93 -11.30 10.32 10.14
CA GLU A 93 -10.49 11.04 11.14
C GLU A 93 -9.08 10.47 11.27
N TYR A 94 -8.95 9.14 11.29
CA TYR A 94 -7.65 8.46 11.35
C TYR A 94 -6.88 8.59 10.04
N SER A 95 -7.59 8.59 8.91
CA SER A 95 -7.00 8.86 7.59
C SER A 95 -6.39 10.26 7.54
N ASP A 96 -7.16 11.29 7.90
CA ASP A 96 -6.74 12.69 7.90
C ASP A 96 -5.54 12.91 8.85
N ALA A 97 -5.57 12.29 10.03
CA ALA A 97 -4.46 12.36 10.98
C ALA A 97 -3.16 11.70 10.45
N CYS A 98 -3.29 10.57 9.73
CA CYS A 98 -2.16 9.91 9.09
C CYS A 98 -1.59 10.76 7.94
N LEU A 99 -2.43 11.42 7.14
CA LEU A 99 -2.03 12.35 6.09
C LEU A 99 -1.23 13.53 6.66
N GLU A 100 -1.76 14.19 7.70
CA GLU A 100 -1.08 15.33 8.32
C GLU A 100 0.27 14.92 8.96
N LEU A 101 0.33 13.75 9.61
CA LEU A 101 1.59 13.21 10.13
C LEU A 101 2.61 12.96 9.00
N CYS A 102 2.18 12.33 7.90
CA CYS A 102 3.06 12.04 6.77
C CYS A 102 3.59 13.33 6.13
N LYS A 103 2.74 14.35 6.00
CA LYS A 103 3.12 15.68 5.54
C LYS A 103 4.14 16.33 6.47
N GLU A 104 3.89 16.32 7.78
CA GLU A 104 4.82 16.86 8.79
C GLU A 104 6.19 16.16 8.73
N MET A 105 6.20 14.84 8.57
CA MET A 105 7.42 14.04 8.53
C MET A 105 8.04 13.95 7.14
N ASN A 106 7.48 14.56 6.09
CA ASN A 106 7.90 14.39 4.70
C ASN A 106 8.00 12.90 4.30
N ILE A 107 6.93 12.15 4.52
CA ILE A 107 6.76 10.74 4.15
C ILE A 107 5.70 10.66 3.05
N LYS A 108 5.94 9.82 2.04
CA LYS A 108 4.95 9.58 0.98
C LYS A 108 3.76 8.81 1.55
N VAL A 109 2.55 9.12 1.08
CA VAL A 109 1.32 8.53 1.62
C VAL A 109 0.29 8.32 0.51
N VAL A 110 -0.47 7.23 0.62
CA VAL A 110 -1.64 6.95 -0.22
C VAL A 110 -2.89 7.14 0.63
N ASP A 111 -3.71 8.11 0.23
CA ASP A 111 -5.03 8.35 0.80
C ASP A 111 -6.02 7.30 0.28
N MET A 112 -6.18 6.20 1.02
CA MET A 112 -7.09 5.12 0.65
C MET A 112 -8.55 5.50 0.86
N TRP A 113 -8.83 6.30 1.90
CA TRP A 113 -10.18 6.79 2.20
C TRP A 113 -10.75 7.52 1.00
N THR A 114 -10.01 8.49 0.45
CA THR A 114 -10.44 9.23 -0.75
C THR A 114 -10.37 8.37 -2.01
N SER A 115 -9.27 7.63 -2.22
CA SER A 115 -9.03 6.92 -3.50
C SER A 115 -10.09 5.86 -3.81
N ILE A 116 -10.55 5.11 -2.82
CA ILE A 116 -11.65 4.14 -3.01
C ILE A 116 -12.96 4.85 -3.34
N GLN A 117 -13.26 5.95 -2.65
CA GLN A 117 -14.53 6.67 -2.80
C GLN A 117 -14.65 7.48 -4.10
N LYS A 118 -13.55 7.66 -4.86
CA LYS A 118 -13.60 8.19 -6.23
C LYS A 118 -14.40 7.27 -7.17
N ASN A 119 -14.48 5.97 -6.88
CA ASN A 119 -15.32 5.06 -7.67
C ASN A 119 -16.80 5.27 -7.31
N LYS A 120 -17.64 5.63 -8.27
CA LYS A 120 -19.08 5.94 -8.05
C LYS A 120 -19.83 4.82 -7.31
N ASN A 121 -19.46 3.56 -7.53
CA ASN A 121 -20.12 2.38 -6.94
C ASN A 121 -19.22 1.70 -5.91
N TRP A 122 -18.36 2.45 -5.21
CA TRP A 122 -17.39 1.89 -4.26
C TRP A 122 -18.07 1.03 -3.18
N LYS A 123 -19.18 1.49 -2.60
CA LYS A 123 -19.89 0.74 -1.54
C LYS A 123 -20.29 -0.68 -1.94
N THR A 124 -20.69 -0.88 -3.18
CA THR A 124 -21.19 -2.19 -3.67
C THR A 124 -20.15 -3.00 -4.43
N THR A 125 -19.01 -2.40 -4.81
CA THR A 125 -18.00 -3.09 -5.65
C THR A 125 -16.62 -3.21 -5.01
N CYS A 126 -16.33 -2.42 -3.97
CA CYS A 126 -15.00 -2.38 -3.37
C CYS A 126 -14.84 -3.27 -2.13
N PHE A 127 -15.91 -3.83 -1.56
CA PHE A 127 -15.82 -4.64 -0.34
C PHE A 127 -16.40 -6.05 -0.47
N LEU A 128 -15.79 -6.99 0.25
CA LEU A 128 -16.27 -8.37 0.41
C LEU A 128 -17.33 -8.47 1.51
N ASP A 129 -17.11 -7.77 2.62
CA ASP A 129 -17.90 -7.83 3.88
C ASP A 129 -18.15 -6.43 4.47
N GLY A 130 -17.93 -5.39 3.67
CA GLY A 130 -17.98 -3.98 4.08
C GLY A 130 -16.71 -3.44 4.73
N ILE A 131 -15.69 -4.29 4.97
CA ILE A 131 -14.38 -3.91 5.55
C ILE A 131 -13.24 -4.27 4.58
N HIS A 132 -13.17 -5.52 4.16
CA HIS A 132 -12.06 -6.05 3.37
C HIS A 132 -12.27 -5.81 1.88
N PHE A 133 -11.20 -5.41 1.19
CA PHE A 133 -11.27 -5.05 -0.22
C PHE A 133 -11.45 -6.24 -1.17
N THR A 134 -12.24 -6.00 -2.22
CA THR A 134 -12.28 -6.89 -3.39
C THR A 134 -10.99 -6.76 -4.22
N PRO A 135 -10.69 -7.70 -5.14
CA PRO A 135 -9.58 -7.54 -6.08
C PRO A 135 -9.63 -6.23 -6.88
N LYS A 136 -10.83 -5.74 -7.22
CA LYS A 136 -11.04 -4.46 -7.88
C LYS A 136 -10.54 -3.29 -7.02
N ALA A 137 -10.91 -3.25 -5.75
CA ALA A 137 -10.44 -2.20 -4.83
C ALA A 137 -8.94 -2.29 -4.58
N SER A 138 -8.40 -3.49 -4.40
CA SER A 138 -6.94 -3.69 -4.29
C SER A 138 -6.18 -3.18 -5.53
N LYS A 139 -6.76 -3.33 -6.74
CA LYS A 139 -6.19 -2.77 -7.99
C LYS A 139 -6.15 -1.24 -7.95
N ILE A 140 -7.18 -0.58 -7.41
CA ILE A 140 -7.20 0.89 -7.23
C ILE A 140 -6.06 1.33 -6.31
N ILE A 141 -5.89 0.69 -5.16
CA ILE A 141 -4.82 1.02 -4.22
C ILE A 141 -3.44 0.75 -4.82
N LEU A 142 -3.28 -0.36 -5.55
CA LEU A 142 -2.04 -0.67 -6.25
C LEU A 142 -1.67 0.42 -7.26
N LYS A 143 -2.63 0.93 -8.05
CA LYS A 143 -2.38 2.06 -8.98
C LYS A 143 -1.86 3.29 -8.24
N GLU A 144 -2.44 3.65 -7.10
CA GLU A 144 -2.00 4.80 -6.30
C GLU A 144 -0.61 4.57 -5.68
N ILE A 145 -0.29 3.36 -5.21
CA ILE A 145 1.06 3.02 -4.73
C ILE A 145 2.09 3.16 -5.85
N LEU A 146 1.81 2.60 -7.04
CA LEU A 146 2.70 2.70 -8.18
C LEU A 146 2.90 4.14 -8.64
N LYS A 147 1.84 4.95 -8.60
CA LYS A 147 1.93 6.38 -8.90
C LYS A 147 2.88 7.09 -7.93
N VAL A 148 2.75 6.83 -6.62
CA VAL A 148 3.67 7.37 -5.61
C VAL A 148 5.12 6.96 -5.89
N ILE A 149 5.36 5.68 -6.22
CA ILE A 149 6.70 5.18 -6.54
C ILE A 149 7.25 5.85 -7.82
N LYS A 150 6.41 6.03 -8.84
CA LYS A 150 6.78 6.66 -10.11
C LYS A 150 7.15 8.14 -9.96
N GLU A 151 6.40 8.86 -9.13
CA GLU A 151 6.56 10.30 -8.91
C GLU A 151 7.59 10.62 -7.82
N ALA A 152 8.07 9.61 -7.09
CA ALA A 152 9.09 9.81 -6.08
C ALA A 152 10.47 10.00 -6.72
N ASP A 153 11.15 11.07 -6.32
CA ASP A 153 12.55 11.34 -6.67
C ASP A 153 13.47 10.54 -5.73
N TRP A 154 13.43 9.21 -5.88
CA TRP A 154 14.20 8.25 -5.09
C TRP A 154 15.36 7.71 -5.91
N GLU A 155 16.54 7.61 -5.29
CA GLU A 155 17.75 7.10 -5.92
C GLU A 155 18.33 5.90 -5.15
N PRO A 156 18.35 4.69 -5.75
CA PRO A 156 17.82 4.35 -7.08
C PRO A 156 16.28 4.36 -7.13
N SER A 157 15.71 4.63 -8.30
CA SER A 157 14.25 4.52 -8.49
C SER A 157 13.77 3.10 -8.20
N LEU A 158 12.65 2.99 -7.50
CA LEU A 158 11.99 1.71 -7.21
C LEU A 158 10.84 1.41 -8.17
N HIS A 159 10.67 2.21 -9.22
CA HIS A 159 9.68 1.94 -10.24
C HIS A 159 10.08 0.71 -11.07
N PHE A 160 9.15 -0.24 -11.22
CA PHE A 160 9.45 -1.54 -11.81
C PHE A 160 10.06 -1.48 -13.22
N SER A 161 9.76 -0.44 -14.01
CA SER A 161 10.32 -0.31 -15.37
C SER A 161 11.76 0.20 -15.38
N LEU A 162 12.26 0.68 -14.24
CA LEU A 162 13.62 1.18 -14.06
C LEU A 162 14.48 0.24 -13.20
N LEU A 163 13.87 -0.76 -12.56
CA LEU A 163 14.60 -1.77 -11.82
C LEU A 163 15.37 -2.69 -12.79
N PRO A 164 16.63 -3.03 -12.50
CA PRO A 164 17.38 -3.96 -13.33
C PRO A 164 16.78 -5.37 -13.27
N THR A 165 16.85 -6.09 -14.38
CA THR A 165 16.50 -7.51 -14.42
C THR A 165 17.49 -8.31 -13.57
N GLU A 166 17.00 -8.98 -12.53
CA GLU A 166 17.84 -9.69 -11.53
C GLU A 166 18.62 -10.89 -12.11
N PHE A 167 18.16 -11.45 -13.24
CA PHE A 167 18.78 -12.57 -13.96
C PHE A 167 18.72 -12.33 -15.47
N GLY A 168 19.31 -11.21 -15.90
CA GLY A 168 19.23 -10.74 -17.29
C GLY A 168 20.33 -11.26 -18.20
N GLU A 169 21.18 -12.19 -17.75
CA GLU A 169 22.29 -12.69 -18.54
C GLU A 169 21.82 -13.59 -19.69
N ASP A 170 22.50 -13.48 -20.85
CA ASP A 170 22.27 -14.39 -21.98
C ASP A 170 22.61 -15.83 -21.61
N SER A 171 21.75 -16.77 -22.03
CA SER A 171 21.97 -18.19 -21.84
C SER A 171 22.21 -18.89 -23.17
N PRO A 172 23.14 -19.87 -23.25
CA PRO A 172 23.28 -20.73 -24.43
C PRO A 172 22.06 -21.64 -24.64
N TYR A 173 21.15 -21.70 -23.66
CA TYR A 173 19.90 -22.45 -23.74
C TYR A 173 18.71 -21.58 -24.20
N ASP A 174 18.93 -20.28 -24.44
CA ASP A 174 17.92 -19.41 -25.03
C ASP A 174 17.69 -19.74 -26.51
N ASN A 175 16.58 -19.28 -27.06
CA ASN A 175 16.22 -19.55 -28.46
C ASN A 175 17.28 -19.00 -29.41
N VAL A 176 17.78 -19.83 -30.32
CA VAL A 176 18.81 -19.43 -31.29
C VAL A 176 18.22 -18.47 -32.33
N MET A 177 18.90 -17.36 -32.57
CA MET A 177 18.52 -16.38 -33.58
C MET A 177 18.75 -16.91 -35.01
N PRO A 178 18.13 -16.33 -36.05
CA PRO A 178 18.29 -16.79 -37.44
C PRO A 178 19.74 -16.80 -37.96
N ASP A 179 20.64 -16.05 -37.32
CA ASP A 179 22.07 -16.02 -37.66
C ASP A 179 22.84 -17.27 -37.21
N GLY A 180 22.23 -18.12 -36.37
CA GLY A 180 22.83 -19.33 -35.80
C GLY A 180 24.01 -19.08 -34.85
N LYS A 181 24.23 -17.83 -34.43
CA LYS A 181 25.40 -17.40 -33.64
C LYS A 181 25.03 -16.74 -32.32
N THR A 182 23.86 -16.11 -32.26
CA THR A 182 23.36 -15.44 -31.07
C THR A 182 22.11 -16.12 -30.56
N THR A 183 21.81 -15.93 -29.27
CA THR A 183 20.57 -16.36 -28.66
C THR A 183 19.68 -15.15 -28.36
N LEU A 184 18.37 -15.38 -28.36
CA LEU A 184 17.37 -14.37 -28.05
C LEU A 184 17.04 -14.45 -26.57
N ASN A 185 17.62 -13.55 -25.80
CA ASN A 185 17.21 -13.34 -24.43
C ASN A 185 15.86 -12.61 -24.38
N VAL A 186 14.89 -13.21 -23.67
CA VAL A 186 13.53 -12.69 -23.54
C VAL A 186 13.22 -12.17 -22.15
N CYS A 187 14.23 -12.04 -21.28
CA CYS A 187 14.05 -11.59 -19.89
C CYS A 187 13.41 -10.19 -19.82
N GLU A 188 13.76 -9.29 -20.76
CA GLU A 188 13.19 -7.94 -20.86
C GLU A 188 11.81 -7.91 -21.54
N ARG A 189 11.33 -9.04 -22.09
CA ARG A 189 10.04 -9.15 -22.78
C ARG A 189 8.93 -9.74 -21.91
N SER A 190 9.12 -9.84 -20.59
CA SER A 190 8.20 -10.58 -19.72
C SER A 190 6.76 -10.05 -19.77
N ASP A 191 5.78 -10.96 -19.85
CA ASP A 191 4.34 -10.66 -19.83
C ASP A 191 3.91 -9.84 -18.59
N LYS A 192 4.71 -9.89 -17.51
CA LYS A 192 4.50 -9.08 -16.30
C LYS A 192 4.61 -7.60 -16.58
N ILE A 193 5.58 -7.16 -17.40
CA ILE A 193 5.69 -5.73 -17.80
C ILE A 193 4.42 -5.31 -18.53
N ILE A 194 3.88 -6.17 -19.39
CA ILE A 194 2.63 -5.92 -20.12
C ILE A 194 1.44 -5.81 -19.15
N GLU A 195 1.36 -6.65 -18.11
CA GLU A 195 0.31 -6.56 -17.09
C GLU A 195 0.39 -5.29 -16.24
N TRP A 196 1.61 -4.88 -15.85
CA TRP A 196 1.81 -3.62 -15.13
C TRP A 196 1.52 -2.39 -16.00
N LEU A 197 1.81 -2.45 -17.31
CA LEU A 197 1.46 -1.38 -18.25
C LEU A 197 -0.05 -1.24 -18.42
N LYS A 198 -0.80 -2.36 -18.49
CA LYS A 198 -2.27 -2.34 -18.52
C LYS A 198 -2.89 -1.62 -17.31
N LEU A 199 -2.23 -1.63 -16.14
CA LEU A 199 -2.69 -0.84 -14.99
C LEU A 199 -2.69 0.67 -15.26
N TYR A 200 -1.81 1.16 -16.13
CA TYR A 200 -1.78 2.57 -16.55
C TYR A 200 -2.75 2.86 -17.70
N ASP A 201 -3.04 1.88 -18.55
CA ASP A 201 -3.88 2.07 -19.74
C ASP A 201 -5.40 1.92 -19.47
N ASP A 202 -5.79 1.24 -18.38
CA ASP A 202 -7.21 1.03 -17.98
C ASP A 202 -7.94 2.31 -17.48
N ASP A 203 -7.39 3.51 -17.69
CA ASP A 203 -8.00 4.77 -17.22
C ASP A 203 -9.09 5.33 -18.18
N ASP A 204 -9.37 4.66 -19.31
CA ASP A 204 -10.30 5.12 -20.36
C ASP A 204 -11.73 4.51 -20.31
N GLU A 205 -12.09 3.69 -19.32
CA GLU A 205 -13.47 3.18 -19.17
C GLU A 205 -14.10 3.58 -17.84
N ASN A 206 -14.60 4.83 -17.77
CA ASN A 206 -15.69 5.25 -16.88
C ASN A 206 -16.76 6.00 -17.65
#